data_AF-A0A0F9E3Y2-F1
#
_entry.id   AF-A0A0F9E3Y2-F1
#
_cell.length_a   1.000
_cell.length_b   1.000
_cell.length_c   1.000
_cell.angle_alpha   90.00
_cell.angle_beta   90.00
_cell.angle_gamma   90.00
#
_symmetry.space_group_name_H-M   'P 1'
#
loop_
_entity.id
_entity.type
_entity.pdbx_description
1 polymer ?
#
loop_
_entity_poly.entity_id
_entity_poly.type
_entity_poly.pdbx_seq_one_letter_code
_entity_poly.pdbx_strand_id
1 'polypeptide(L)'
;MPEKLLPTIRSRCSDHAVTTLTDSQMKRLLRHVVKAEDASMSAAIYSQIVQSSLGHPRRALTILDQVLGLPKDKQEAVAKRIAAEQSQVLDLCRALIQRASWKKIRTILAGLQEEDPEAIRRQVLGYCKAILLKEENDTAMAVMEAFMDPFYDSGHIQLVYACYSVSAG
;
A
#
# COMPACT_ATOMS: atom_id res chain seq x y z
N MET A 1 9.99 -13.43 -15.94
CA MET A 1 9.37 -12.38 -16.77
C MET A 1 8.83 -13.01 -18.05
N PRO A 2 7.68 -12.54 -18.59
CA PRO A 2 6.92 -13.15 -19.71
C PRO A 2 7.71 -13.35 -21.02
N GLU A 3 8.88 -12.72 -21.12
CA GLU A 3 9.72 -12.74 -22.33
C GLU A 3 10.35 -14.10 -22.64
N LYS A 4 10.33 -15.06 -21.69
CA LYS A 4 10.83 -16.43 -21.89
C LYS A 4 9.76 -17.44 -22.31
N LEU A 5 8.54 -17.01 -22.63
CA LEU A 5 7.48 -17.92 -23.08
C LEU A 5 7.73 -18.39 -24.52
N LEU A 6 7.60 -19.71 -24.73
CA LEU A 6 7.76 -20.32 -26.05
C LEU A 6 6.72 -19.77 -27.03
N PRO A 7 7.07 -19.54 -28.31
CA PRO A 7 6.16 -19.03 -29.34
C PRO A 7 4.88 -19.87 -29.48
N THR A 8 5.00 -21.18 -29.25
CA THR A 8 3.90 -22.16 -29.31
C THR A 8 2.88 -22.01 -28.18
N ILE A 9 3.27 -21.47 -27.03
CA ILE A 9 2.34 -21.16 -25.92
C ILE A 9 1.65 -19.84 -26.24
N ARG A 10 2.40 -18.83 -26.73
CA ARG A 10 1.84 -17.52 -27.10
C ARG A 10 0.82 -17.60 -28.24
N SER A 11 0.95 -18.57 -29.17
CA SER A 11 -0.01 -18.73 -30.28
C SER A 11 -1.31 -19.45 -29.88
N ARG A 12 -1.33 -20.16 -28.74
CA ARG A 12 -2.49 -20.96 -28.29
C ARG A 12 -3.19 -20.37 -27.07
N CYS A 13 -2.53 -19.45 -26.36
CA CYS A 13 -3.05 -18.81 -25.16
C CYS A 13 -3.33 -17.33 -25.40
N SER A 14 -4.34 -16.80 -24.71
CA SER A 14 -4.61 -15.36 -24.66
C SER A 14 -3.78 -14.72 -23.57
N ASP A 15 -2.93 -13.77 -23.93
CA ASP A 15 -2.19 -12.96 -22.95
C ASP A 15 -3.11 -11.88 -22.36
N HIS A 16 -3.27 -11.90 -21.04
CA HIS A 16 -3.98 -10.88 -20.29
C HIS A 16 -3.03 -10.19 -19.31
N ALA A 17 -2.56 -9.01 -19.68
CA ALA A 17 -1.76 -8.17 -18.78
C ALA A 17 -2.68 -7.58 -17.69
N VAL A 18 -2.51 -8.03 -16.46
CA VAL A 18 -3.30 -7.54 -15.31
C VAL A 18 -2.57 -6.34 -14.71
N THR A 19 -2.91 -5.14 -15.17
CA THR A 19 -2.40 -3.89 -14.61
C THR A 19 -3.23 -3.43 -13.42
N THR A 20 -2.68 -2.55 -12.58
CA THR A 20 -3.46 -1.86 -11.56
C THR A 20 -4.59 -1.05 -12.20
N LEU A 21 -5.72 -0.98 -11.50
CA LEU A 21 -6.86 -0.18 -11.94
C LEU A 21 -6.70 1.27 -11.48
N THR A 22 -7.12 2.19 -12.34
CA THR A 22 -7.36 3.58 -11.96
C THR A 22 -8.56 3.69 -11.02
N ASP A 23 -8.65 4.77 -10.25
CA ASP A 23 -9.75 5.01 -9.30
C ASP A 23 -11.13 4.94 -9.96
N SER A 24 -11.26 5.43 -11.19
CA SER A 24 -12.53 5.39 -11.95
C SER A 24 -12.92 3.96 -12.34
N GLN A 25 -11.95 3.16 -12.79
CA GLN A 25 -12.14 1.74 -13.10
C GLN A 25 -12.46 0.94 -11.84
N MET A 26 -11.79 1.24 -10.72
CA MET A 26 -12.05 0.61 -9.44
C MET A 26 -13.48 0.91 -8.94
N LYS A 27 -13.92 2.18 -9.00
CA LYS A 27 -15.31 2.55 -8.67
C LYS A 27 -16.33 1.87 -9.57
N ARG A 28 -15.99 1.61 -10.85
CA ARG A 28 -16.87 0.88 -11.77
C ARG A 28 -16.97 -0.60 -11.37
N LEU A 29 -15.84 -1.22 -11.05
CA LEU A 29 -15.79 -2.60 -10.57
C LEU A 29 -16.61 -2.78 -9.28
N LEU A 30 -16.39 -1.93 -8.28
CA LEU A 30 -17.11 -2.01 -7.01
C LEU A 30 -18.62 -1.87 -7.19
N ARG A 31 -19.08 -0.91 -7.99
CA ARG A 31 -20.52 -0.73 -8.29
C ARG A 31 -21.13 -1.93 -9.01
N HIS A 32 -20.37 -2.55 -9.91
CA HIS A 32 -20.81 -3.74 -10.62
C HIS A 32 -21.05 -4.91 -9.65
N VAL A 33 -20.11 -5.14 -8.72
CA VAL A 33 -20.22 -6.21 -7.72
C VAL A 33 -21.33 -5.93 -6.72
N VAL A 34 -21.42 -4.71 -6.16
CA VAL A 34 -22.48 -4.34 -5.21
C VAL A 34 -23.88 -4.51 -5.82
N LYS A 35 -24.04 -4.18 -7.10
CA LYS A 35 -25.30 -4.41 -7.82
C LYS A 35 -25.60 -5.89 -8.03
N ALA A 36 -24.58 -6.71 -8.27
CA ALA A 36 -24.74 -8.16 -8.42
C ALA A 36 -25.15 -8.84 -7.10
N GLU A 37 -24.69 -8.30 -5.97
CA GLU A 37 -25.02 -8.75 -4.61
C GLU A 37 -26.34 -8.15 -4.06
N ASP A 38 -27.10 -7.41 -4.89
CA ASP A 38 -28.34 -6.69 -4.53
C ASP A 38 -28.20 -5.81 -3.26
N ALA A 39 -27.00 -5.26 -3.06
CA ALA A 39 -26.65 -4.47 -1.89
C ALA A 39 -26.66 -2.96 -2.20
N SER A 40 -26.70 -2.15 -1.14
CA SER A 40 -26.64 -0.69 -1.22
C SER A 40 -25.58 -0.14 -0.27
N MET A 41 -24.80 0.83 -0.74
CA MET A 41 -23.67 1.39 -0.01
C MET A 41 -23.51 2.88 -0.32
N SER A 42 -23.04 3.66 0.65
CA SER A 42 -22.86 5.11 0.50
C SER A 42 -21.66 5.45 -0.39
N ALA A 43 -21.73 6.58 -1.11
CA ALA A 43 -20.66 7.06 -1.98
C ALA A 43 -19.33 7.32 -1.25
N ALA A 44 -19.41 7.65 0.05
CA ALA A 44 -18.24 7.84 0.90
C ALA A 44 -17.45 6.53 1.05
N ILE A 45 -18.14 5.41 1.31
CA ILE A 45 -17.49 4.11 1.51
C ILE A 45 -16.78 3.65 0.23
N TYR A 46 -17.39 3.83 -0.95
CA TYR A 46 -16.71 3.52 -2.22
C TYR A 46 -15.37 4.25 -2.37
N SER A 47 -15.32 5.53 -2.00
CA SER A 47 -14.09 6.32 -2.11
C SER A 47 -13.04 5.84 -1.11
N GLN A 48 -13.44 5.45 0.11
CA GLN A 48 -12.55 4.86 1.11
C GLN A 48 -11.94 3.53 0.62
N ILE A 49 -12.77 2.62 0.09
CA ILE A 49 -12.29 1.32 -0.43
C ILE A 49 -11.31 1.50 -1.59
N VAL A 50 -11.60 2.42 -2.51
CA VAL A 50 -10.72 2.73 -3.64
C VAL A 50 -9.36 3.21 -3.13
N GLN A 51 -9.35 4.13 -2.17
CA GLN A 51 -8.12 4.63 -1.55
C GLN A 51 -7.32 3.51 -0.85
N SER A 52 -8.00 2.64 -0.08
CA SER A 52 -7.37 1.50 0.61
C SER A 52 -6.85 0.40 -0.33
N SER A 53 -7.40 0.32 -1.53
CA SER A 53 -7.06 -0.74 -2.50
C SER A 53 -5.74 -0.50 -3.23
N LEU A 54 -5.25 0.75 -3.28
CA LEU A 54 -4.04 1.15 -4.03
C LEU A 54 -4.05 0.65 -5.48
N GLY A 55 -5.22 0.63 -6.13
CA GLY A 55 -5.39 0.15 -7.50
C GLY A 55 -5.38 -1.38 -7.66
N HIS A 56 -5.32 -2.15 -6.56
CA HIS A 56 -5.31 -3.61 -6.59
C HIS A 56 -6.74 -4.17 -6.47
N PRO A 57 -7.31 -4.77 -7.53
CA PRO A 57 -8.73 -5.16 -7.57
C PRO A 57 -9.08 -6.19 -6.50
N ARG A 58 -8.23 -7.19 -6.30
CA ARG A 58 -8.44 -8.23 -5.28
C ARG A 58 -8.59 -7.63 -3.89
N ARG A 59 -7.71 -6.70 -3.53
CA ARG A 59 -7.74 -6.02 -2.22
C ARG A 59 -9.03 -5.21 -2.07
N ALA A 60 -9.43 -4.47 -3.10
CA ALA A 60 -10.69 -3.73 -3.09
C ALA A 60 -11.91 -4.62 -2.85
N LEU A 61 -11.97 -5.79 -3.52
CA LEU A 61 -13.07 -6.73 -3.38
C LEU A 61 -13.10 -7.43 -2.02
N THR A 62 -11.95 -7.79 -1.46
CA THR A 62 -11.88 -8.34 -0.09
C THR A 62 -12.39 -7.34 0.95
N ILE A 63 -12.02 -6.07 0.81
CA ILE A 63 -12.51 -5.00 1.69
C ILE A 63 -14.02 -4.79 1.50
N LEU A 64 -14.49 -4.82 0.25
CA LEU A 64 -15.91 -4.68 -0.07
C LEU A 64 -16.73 -5.77 0.63
N ASP A 65 -16.30 -7.02 0.52
CA ASP A 65 -16.96 -8.18 1.12
C ASP A 65 -17.06 -8.03 2.65
N GLN A 66 -15.97 -7.63 3.30
CA GLN A 66 -15.95 -7.35 4.75
C GLN A 66 -16.93 -6.25 5.16
N VAL A 67 -17.07 -5.19 4.36
CA VAL A 67 -17.98 -4.08 4.67
C VAL A 67 -19.43 -4.47 4.41
N LEU A 68 -19.72 -5.20 3.33
CA LEU A 68 -21.07 -5.65 3.00
C LEU A 68 -21.63 -6.65 4.02
N GLY A 69 -20.77 -7.48 4.61
CA GLY A 69 -21.15 -8.41 5.69
C GLY A 69 -21.55 -7.74 7.01
N LEU A 70 -21.42 -6.42 7.13
CA LEU A 70 -21.72 -5.69 8.37
C LEU A 70 -23.05 -4.93 8.32
N PRO A 71 -23.73 -4.77 9.47
CA PRO A 71 -24.87 -3.87 9.62
C PRO A 71 -24.56 -2.43 9.17
N LYS A 72 -25.52 -1.76 8.53
CA LYS A 72 -25.34 -0.43 7.90
C LYS A 72 -24.76 0.63 8.83
N ASP A 73 -25.12 0.59 10.10
CA ASP A 73 -24.62 1.48 11.17
C ASP A 73 -23.12 1.31 11.47
N LYS A 74 -22.54 0.15 11.15
CA LYS A 74 -21.12 -0.17 11.39
C LYS A 74 -20.24 -0.06 10.14
N GLN A 75 -20.85 -0.01 8.95
CA GLN A 75 -20.11 0.01 7.68
C GLN A 75 -19.16 1.19 7.56
N GLU A 76 -19.59 2.39 7.96
CA GLU A 76 -18.75 3.59 7.88
C GLU A 76 -17.57 3.56 8.86
N ALA A 77 -17.78 3.04 10.08
CA ALA A 77 -16.72 2.92 11.07
C ALA A 77 -15.64 1.94 10.60
N VAL A 78 -16.04 0.80 10.03
CA VAL A 78 -15.11 -0.20 9.49
C VAL A 78 -14.44 0.29 8.22
N ALA A 79 -15.15 0.95 7.31
CA ALA A 79 -14.54 1.56 6.12
C ALA A 79 -13.48 2.61 6.49
N LYS A 80 -13.74 3.45 7.51
CA LYS A 80 -12.75 4.40 8.05
C LYS A 80 -11.55 3.69 8.66
N ARG A 81 -11.78 2.61 9.41
CA ARG A 81 -10.70 1.80 9.99
C ARG A 81 -9.85 1.15 8.89
N ILE A 82 -10.45 0.59 7.85
CA ILE A 82 -9.74 -0.03 6.73
C ILE A 82 -8.99 1.02 5.88
N ALA A 83 -9.51 2.23 5.78
CA ALA A 83 -8.78 3.36 5.20
C ALA A 83 -7.62 3.85 6.05
N ALA A 84 -7.72 3.71 7.38
CA ALA A 84 -6.62 3.96 8.30
C ALA A 84 -5.61 2.80 8.34
N GLU A 85 -6.05 1.57 8.07
CA GLU A 85 -5.22 0.40 7.77
C GLU A 85 -4.66 0.46 6.33
N GLN A 86 -4.38 1.68 5.84
CA GLN A 86 -3.29 1.85 4.90
C GLN A 86 -2.06 1.17 5.51
N SER A 87 -1.31 0.42 4.71
CA SER A 87 -0.09 -0.26 5.19
C SER A 87 0.68 0.77 6.01
N GLN A 88 0.84 0.54 7.32
CA GLN A 88 1.52 1.50 8.19
C GLN A 88 2.94 1.78 7.66
N VAL A 89 3.48 0.88 6.85
CA VAL A 89 4.71 1.05 6.07
C VAL A 89 4.58 2.12 4.98
N LEU A 90 3.45 2.22 4.28
CA LEU A 90 3.18 3.30 3.32
C LEU A 90 3.07 4.67 4.02
N ASP A 91 2.44 4.71 5.19
CA ASP A 91 2.37 5.92 6.00
C ASP A 91 3.76 6.32 6.52
N LEU A 92 4.58 5.33 6.91
CA LEU A 92 5.99 5.54 7.23
C LEU A 92 6.75 6.10 6.01
N CYS A 93 6.60 5.50 4.83
CA CYS A 93 7.23 5.95 3.59
C CYS A 93 6.89 7.42 3.31
N ARG A 94 5.61 7.78 3.35
CA ARG A 94 5.16 9.16 3.13
C ARG A 94 5.69 10.11 4.19
N ALA A 95 5.69 9.70 5.47
CA ALA A 95 6.20 10.50 6.56
C ALA A 95 7.70 10.79 6.40
N LEU A 96 8.49 9.82 5.95
CA LEU A 96 9.92 9.97 5.68
C LEU A 96 10.16 10.93 4.50
N ILE A 97 9.48 10.73 3.37
CA ILE A 97 9.61 11.61 2.19
C ILE A 97 9.18 13.05 2.49
N GLN A 98 8.14 13.24 3.31
CA GLN A 98 7.65 14.57 3.70
C GLN A 98 8.45 15.21 4.84
N ARG A 99 9.55 14.58 5.29
CA ARG A 99 10.34 15.01 6.46
C ARG A 99 9.47 15.35 7.66
N ALA A 100 8.51 14.48 7.96
CA ALA A 100 7.60 14.68 9.09
C ALA A 100 8.35 14.69 10.42
N SER A 101 7.78 15.34 11.43
CA SER A 101 8.38 15.38 12.77
C SER A 101 8.59 13.98 13.35
N TRP A 102 9.68 13.81 14.12
CA TRP A 102 9.97 12.55 14.79
C TRP A 102 8.80 12.05 15.66
N LYS A 103 8.03 12.97 16.25
CA LYS A 103 6.83 12.65 17.02
C LYS A 103 5.79 11.88 16.20
N LYS A 104 5.63 12.19 14.91
CA LYS A 104 4.73 11.45 14.01
C LYS A 104 5.33 10.11 13.61
N ILE A 105 6.61 10.09 13.24
CA ILE A 105 7.33 8.87 12.82
C ILE A 105 7.33 7.82 13.93
N ARG A 106 7.67 8.18 15.17
CA ARG A 106 7.67 7.25 16.30
C ARG A 106 6.29 6.63 16.58
N THR A 107 5.20 7.36 16.32
CA THR A 107 3.83 6.84 16.49
C THR A 107 3.52 5.78 15.45
N ILE A 108 3.98 5.97 14.21
CA ILE A 108 3.83 4.96 13.15
C ILE A 108 4.69 3.73 13.48
N LEU A 109 5.94 3.93 13.90
CA LEU A 109 6.84 2.84 14.28
C LEU A 109 6.31 2.00 15.46
N ALA A 110 5.62 2.63 16.42
CA ALA A 110 4.98 1.91 17.51
C ALA A 110 3.86 0.96 17.03
N GLY A 111 3.21 1.27 15.90
CA GLY A 111 2.23 0.38 15.28
C GLY A 111 2.86 -0.82 14.54
N LEU A 112 4.13 -0.69 14.13
CA LEU A 112 4.85 -1.66 13.31
C LEU A 112 5.72 -2.65 14.13
N GLN A 113 5.56 -2.73 15.46
CA GLN A 113 6.47 -3.53 16.30
C GLN A 113 6.38 -5.04 16.07
N GLU A 114 5.23 -5.54 15.64
CA GLU A 114 5.00 -6.98 15.40
C GLU A 114 5.26 -7.39 13.94
N GLU A 115 5.58 -6.41 13.07
CA GLU A 115 5.81 -6.63 11.64
C GLU A 115 7.27 -6.94 11.35
N ASP A 116 7.56 -7.77 10.36
CA ASP A 116 8.95 -8.12 10.02
C ASP A 116 9.75 -6.89 9.55
N PRO A 117 10.84 -6.49 10.25
CA PRO A 117 11.59 -5.28 9.94
C PRO A 117 12.23 -5.34 8.55
N GLU A 118 12.61 -6.53 8.08
CA GLU A 118 13.16 -6.70 6.74
C GLU A 118 12.06 -6.53 5.65
N ALA A 119 10.85 -7.05 5.89
CA ALA A 119 9.71 -6.81 5.01
C ALA A 119 9.35 -5.32 4.94
N ILE A 120 9.41 -4.59 6.06
CA ILE A 120 9.22 -3.13 6.10
C ILE A 120 10.29 -2.45 5.25
N ARG A 121 11.57 -2.80 5.46
CA ARG A 121 12.71 -2.23 4.74
C ARG A 121 12.56 -2.38 3.22
N ARG A 122 12.22 -3.58 2.74
CA ARG A 122 12.03 -3.85 1.31
C ARG A 122 10.89 -3.02 0.70
N GLN A 123 9.81 -2.82 1.46
CA GLN A 123 8.70 -1.96 1.03
C GLN A 123 9.14 -0.49 0.93
N VAL A 124 9.89 0.02 1.93
CA VAL A 124 10.44 1.38 1.91
C VAL A 124 11.37 1.60 0.72
N LEU A 125 12.29 0.67 0.46
CA LEU A 125 13.18 0.72 -0.70
C LEU A 125 12.42 0.67 -2.02
N GLY A 126 11.40 -0.20 -2.11
CA GLY A 126 10.53 -0.30 -3.29
C GLY A 126 9.79 1.01 -3.57
N TYR A 127 9.31 1.69 -2.52
CA TYR A 127 8.66 2.98 -2.61
C TYR A 127 9.61 4.08 -3.08
N CYS A 128 10.79 4.19 -2.46
CA CYS A 128 11.79 5.20 -2.84
C CYS A 128 12.28 4.99 -4.28
N LYS A 129 12.52 3.73 -4.69
CA LYS A 129 12.86 3.38 -6.08
C LYS A 129 11.79 3.87 -7.06
N ALA A 130 10.51 3.70 -6.73
CA ALA A 130 9.41 4.11 -7.61
C ALA A 130 9.32 5.64 -7.76
N ILE A 131 9.75 6.41 -6.77
CA ILE A 131 9.87 7.88 -6.85
C ILE A 131 11.07 8.25 -7.72
N LEU A 132 12.25 7.72 -7.41
CA LEU A 132 13.52 8.07 -8.08
C LEU A 132 13.54 7.69 -9.58
N LEU A 133 12.78 6.66 -9.98
CA LEU A 133 12.63 6.31 -11.39
C LEU A 133 11.71 7.27 -12.17
N LYS A 134 10.93 8.12 -11.48
CA LYS A 134 10.02 9.09 -12.10
C LYS A 134 10.60 10.50 -12.10
N GLU A 135 11.22 10.89 -11.00
CA GLU A 135 11.75 12.23 -10.79
C GLU A 135 12.94 12.20 -9.82
N GLU A 136 13.79 13.23 -9.93
CA GLU A 136 14.86 13.47 -8.95
C GLU A 136 14.24 13.86 -7.60
N ASN A 137 14.65 13.17 -6.54
CA ASN A 137 14.15 13.43 -5.19
C ASN A 137 15.21 13.08 -4.13
N ASP A 138 15.90 14.10 -3.63
CA ASP A 138 17.00 13.95 -2.67
C ASP A 138 16.56 13.28 -1.36
N THR A 139 15.32 13.54 -0.92
CA THR A 139 14.80 12.92 0.31
C THR A 139 14.57 11.42 0.10
N ALA A 140 14.05 11.02 -1.06
CA ALA A 140 13.91 9.60 -1.40
C ALA A 140 15.27 8.89 -1.49
N MET A 141 16.31 9.58 -1.99
CA MET A 141 17.67 9.04 -2.01
C MET A 141 18.24 8.90 -0.59
N ALA A 142 18.10 9.92 0.27
CA ALA A 142 18.55 9.86 1.66
C ALA A 142 17.85 8.73 2.45
N VAL A 143 16.54 8.53 2.23
CA VAL A 143 15.82 7.37 2.78
C VAL A 143 16.39 6.07 2.24
N MET A 144 16.63 5.98 0.93
CA MET A 144 17.16 4.77 0.31
C MET A 144 18.55 4.40 0.87
N GLU A 145 19.41 5.40 1.10
CA GLU A 145 20.73 5.22 1.70
C GLU A 145 20.63 4.69 3.13
N ALA A 146 19.78 5.29 3.97
CA ALA A 146 19.60 4.85 5.36
C ALA A 146 19.02 3.43 5.51
N PHE A 147 18.33 2.92 4.48
CA PHE A 147 17.68 1.59 4.46
C PHE A 147 18.43 0.56 3.59
N MET A 148 19.62 0.89 3.11
CA MET A 148 20.34 0.08 2.12
C MET A 148 20.71 -1.31 2.67
N ASP A 149 21.22 -1.35 3.89
CA ASP A 149 21.67 -2.58 4.54
C ASP A 149 20.50 -3.45 5.04
N PRO A 150 20.60 -4.79 4.97
CA PRO A 150 19.59 -5.68 5.51
C PRO A 150 19.41 -5.54 7.03
N PHE A 151 18.19 -5.77 7.54
CA PHE A 151 17.87 -5.62 8.97
C PHE A 151 17.86 -6.94 9.75
N TYR A 152 18.54 -7.99 9.26
CA TYR A 152 18.48 -9.32 9.88
C TYR A 152 19.11 -9.38 11.27
N ASP A 153 20.22 -8.68 11.49
CA ASP A 153 21.00 -8.80 12.72
C ASP A 153 20.44 -7.92 13.85
N SER A 154 19.96 -6.73 13.49
CA SER A 154 19.53 -5.70 14.45
C SER A 154 18.02 -5.44 14.47
N GLY A 155 17.28 -6.00 13.49
CA GLY A 155 15.81 -5.95 13.45
C GLY A 155 15.23 -4.54 13.58
N HIS A 156 14.26 -4.38 14.48
CA HIS A 156 13.58 -3.11 14.72
C HIS A 156 14.50 -1.99 15.23
N ILE A 157 15.63 -2.32 15.86
CA ILE A 157 16.58 -1.29 16.33
C ILE A 157 17.15 -0.55 15.11
N GLN A 158 17.51 -1.29 14.06
CA GLN A 158 18.04 -0.70 12.84
C GLN A 158 16.96 0.07 12.06
N LEU A 159 15.72 -0.42 12.05
CA LEU A 159 14.59 0.32 11.50
C LEU A 159 14.40 1.68 12.17
N VAL A 160 14.42 1.73 13.51
CA VAL A 160 14.29 2.98 14.28
C VAL A 160 15.47 3.90 13.99
N TYR A 161 16.69 3.37 13.99
CA TYR A 161 17.90 4.14 13.68
C TYR A 161 17.84 4.77 12.28
N ALA A 162 17.50 3.99 11.26
CA ALA A 162 17.38 4.44 9.88
C ALA A 162 16.30 5.51 9.71
N CYS A 163 15.17 5.38 10.41
CA CYS A 163 14.13 6.41 10.41
C CYS A 163 14.60 7.70 11.10
N TYR A 164 15.32 7.57 12.23
CA TYR A 164 15.79 8.71 13.00
C TYR A 164 16.85 9.50 12.23
N SER A 165 17.82 8.82 11.62
CA SER A 165 18.92 9.44 10.86
C SER A 165 18.41 10.31 9.72
N VAL A 166 17.39 9.86 8.99
CA VAL A 166 16.75 10.64 7.91
C VAL A 166 15.93 11.80 8.45
N SER A 167 15.24 11.63 9.59
CA SER A 167 14.37 12.67 10.15
C SER A 167 15.12 13.80 10.86
N ALA A 168 16.35 13.52 11.32
CA ALA A 168 17.19 14.44 12.06
C ALA A 168 18.27 15.13 11.20
N GLY A 169 18.50 14.64 9.96
CA GLY A 169 19.43 15.20 8.98
C GLY A 169 18.76 16.14 7.97
#